data_AF-G0PGY3-F1
#
_entry.id   AF-G0PGY3-F1
#
_cell.length_a   1.000
_cell.length_b   1.000
_cell.length_c   1.000
_cell.angle_alpha   90.00
_cell.angle_beta   90.00
_cell.angle_gamma   90.00
#
_symmetry.space_group_name_H-M   'P 1'
#
loop_
_entity.id
_entity.type
_entity.pdbx_description
1 polymer ?
#
loop_
_entity_poly.entity_id
_entity_poly.type
_entity_poly.pdbx_seq_one_letter_code
_entity_poly.pdbx_strand_id
1 'polypeptide(L)'
;MLRPLFSLSESDDIFNLPEAHPVRRHARLFTNILHISVKNVDELEAQVAPTVFKYGERHYRPDITPHMTEENVRIFCAQIVCTVFDFLRETEATPKCAESWIELMRYLGQKLLDGFDFAKLTAERKISINRNDHHLFLML
;
A
#
# COMPACT_ATOMS: atom_id res chain seq x y z
N MET A 1 -3.05 -14.04 9.29
CA MET A 1 -3.95 -14.50 8.21
C MET A 1 -4.77 -13.32 7.70
N LEU A 2 -4.58 -12.91 6.44
CA LEU A 2 -5.36 -11.81 5.81
C LEU A 2 -6.60 -12.32 5.04
N ARG A 3 -6.71 -13.65 4.82
CA ARG A 3 -7.81 -14.28 4.07
C ARG A 3 -9.20 -13.87 4.58
N PRO A 4 -9.48 -13.85 5.89
CA PRO A 4 -10.80 -13.45 6.39
C PRO A 4 -11.20 -12.01 6.03
N LEU A 5 -10.24 -11.09 5.85
CA LEU A 5 -10.50 -9.70 5.43
C LEU A 5 -11.06 -9.61 4.01
N PHE A 6 -10.81 -10.64 3.20
CA PHE A 6 -11.35 -10.78 1.84
C PHE A 6 -12.53 -11.74 1.78
N SER A 7 -13.10 -12.12 2.93
CA SER A 7 -14.16 -13.14 3.03
C SER A 7 -13.76 -14.50 2.47
N LEU A 8 -12.46 -14.84 2.56
CA LEU A 8 -11.92 -16.13 2.13
C LEU A 8 -11.76 -17.07 3.32
N SER A 9 -12.22 -18.30 3.14
CA SER A 9 -11.92 -19.46 3.99
C SER A 9 -10.52 -20.00 3.70
N GLU A 10 -9.98 -20.85 4.56
CA GLU A 10 -8.68 -21.53 4.31
C GLU A 10 -8.74 -22.49 3.11
N SER A 11 -9.92 -23.04 2.81
CA SER A 11 -10.13 -23.98 1.71
C SER A 11 -10.38 -23.32 0.35
N ASP A 12 -10.62 -22.01 0.29
CA ASP A 12 -10.93 -21.34 -0.97
C ASP A 12 -9.72 -21.32 -1.91
N ASP A 13 -9.93 -21.76 -3.15
CA ASP A 13 -8.93 -21.61 -4.21
C ASP A 13 -9.01 -20.20 -4.82
N ILE A 14 -7.97 -19.40 -4.60
CA ILE A 14 -7.86 -18.03 -5.11
C ILE A 14 -7.87 -17.95 -6.64
N PHE A 15 -7.47 -19.03 -7.32
CA PHE A 15 -7.46 -19.11 -8.77
C PHE A 15 -8.87 -19.35 -9.33
N ASN A 16 -9.76 -19.96 -8.54
CA ASN A 16 -11.12 -20.32 -8.91
C ASN A 16 -12.21 -19.46 -8.23
N LEU A 17 -11.90 -18.19 -7.92
CA LEU A 17 -12.88 -17.26 -7.37
C LEU A 17 -13.73 -16.61 -8.47
N PRO A 18 -15.03 -16.32 -8.20
CA PRO A 18 -15.89 -15.55 -9.10
C PRO A 18 -15.26 -14.21 -9.50
N GLU A 19 -15.53 -13.74 -10.72
CA GLU A 19 -14.98 -12.46 -11.23
C GLU A 19 -15.39 -11.26 -10.37
N ALA A 20 -16.58 -11.32 -9.78
CA ALA A 20 -17.12 -10.30 -8.88
C ALA A 20 -16.52 -10.35 -7.46
N HIS A 21 -15.66 -11.33 -7.15
CA HIS A 21 -15.11 -11.47 -5.80
C HIS A 21 -14.27 -10.23 -5.42
N PRO A 22 -14.43 -9.66 -4.20
CA PRO A 22 -13.77 -8.43 -3.80
C PRO A 22 -12.24 -8.44 -3.96
N VAL A 23 -11.61 -9.61 -3.76
CA VAL A 23 -10.16 -9.78 -3.93
C VAL A 23 -9.69 -9.46 -5.37
N ARG A 24 -10.50 -9.77 -6.40
CA ARG A 24 -10.15 -9.50 -7.81
C ARG A 24 -10.08 -7.99 -8.05
N ARG A 25 -11.03 -7.23 -7.49
CA ARG A 25 -11.00 -5.76 -7.53
C ARG A 25 -9.79 -5.22 -6.79
N HIS A 26 -9.47 -5.75 -5.60
CA HIS A 26 -8.33 -5.29 -4.82
C HIS A 26 -7.01 -5.55 -5.55
N ALA A 27 -6.85 -6.74 -6.15
CA ALA A 27 -5.69 -7.08 -6.98
C ALA A 27 -5.54 -6.14 -8.20
N ARG A 28 -6.64 -5.81 -8.89
CA ARG A 28 -6.62 -4.83 -10.00
C ARG A 28 -6.20 -3.43 -9.55
N LEU A 29 -6.73 -2.95 -8.42
CA LEU A 29 -6.34 -1.65 -7.88
C LEU A 29 -4.86 -1.62 -7.53
N PHE A 30 -4.36 -2.66 -6.88
CA PHE A 30 -2.96 -2.75 -6.49
C PHE A 30 -2.03 -2.86 -7.70
N THR A 31 -2.35 -3.71 -8.68
CA THR A 31 -1.55 -3.83 -9.92
C THR A 31 -1.56 -2.54 -10.73
N ASN A 32 -2.66 -1.78 -10.73
CA ASN A 32 -2.69 -0.44 -11.32
C ASN A 32 -1.75 0.52 -10.59
N ILE A 33 -1.64 0.46 -9.26
CA ILE A 33 -0.66 1.25 -8.49
C ILE A 33 0.76 0.90 -8.94
N LEU A 34 1.10 -0.39 -9.05
CA LEU A 34 2.42 -0.81 -9.53
C LEU A 34 2.71 -0.29 -10.94
N HIS A 35 1.73 -0.39 -11.84
CA HIS A 35 1.87 0.08 -13.22
C HIS A 35 2.15 1.59 -13.27
N ILE A 36 1.36 2.42 -12.56
CA ILE A 36 1.59 3.87 -12.55
C ILE A 36 2.89 4.24 -11.85
N SER A 37 3.31 3.48 -10.83
CA SER A 37 4.57 3.69 -10.13
C SER A 37 5.76 3.50 -11.05
N VAL A 38 5.80 2.39 -11.78
CA VAL A 38 6.89 2.13 -12.74
C VAL A 38 6.87 3.15 -13.87
N LYS A 39 5.68 3.52 -14.37
CA LYS A 39 5.54 4.50 -15.45
C LYS A 39 6.00 5.91 -15.07
N ASN A 40 5.87 6.29 -13.80
CA ASN A 40 6.19 7.63 -13.29
C ASN A 40 7.30 7.57 -12.23
N VAL A 41 8.28 6.68 -12.40
CA VAL A 41 9.33 6.43 -11.40
C VAL A 41 10.14 7.69 -11.05
N ASP A 42 10.29 8.61 -12.01
CA ASP A 42 11.00 9.89 -11.82
C ASP A 42 10.14 10.94 -11.09
N GLU A 43 8.82 10.74 -10.99
CA GLU A 43 7.86 11.69 -10.42
C GLU A 43 6.93 11.05 -9.38
N LEU A 44 7.39 10.01 -8.67
CA LEU A 44 6.57 9.25 -7.71
C LEU A 44 5.87 10.13 -6.67
N GLU A 45 6.57 11.12 -6.11
CA GLU A 45 6.03 12.01 -5.09
C GLU A 45 4.86 12.85 -5.62
N ALA A 46 4.95 13.35 -6.84
CA ALA A 46 3.90 14.18 -7.43
C ALA A 46 2.74 13.35 -8.00
N GLN A 47 3.04 12.23 -8.66
CA GLN A 47 2.06 11.49 -9.48
C GLN A 47 1.42 10.29 -8.76
N VAL A 48 2.12 9.70 -7.78
CA VAL A 48 1.73 8.41 -7.19
C VAL A 48 1.44 8.53 -5.70
N ALA A 49 2.28 9.22 -4.95
CA ALA A 49 2.17 9.32 -3.50
C ALA A 49 0.79 9.82 -3.02
N PRO A 50 0.15 10.84 -3.62
CA PRO A 50 -1.17 11.30 -3.16
C PRO A 50 -2.23 10.18 -3.24
N THR A 51 -2.15 9.35 -4.29
CA THR A 51 -3.08 8.24 -4.50
C THR A 51 -2.86 7.13 -3.47
N VAL A 52 -1.60 6.75 -3.22
CA VAL A 52 -1.23 5.72 -2.24
C VAL A 52 -1.58 6.18 -0.82
N PHE A 53 -1.32 7.44 -0.49
CA PHE A 53 -1.71 8.05 0.78
C PHE A 53 -3.22 7.98 0.99
N LYS A 54 -4.02 8.34 -0.03
CA LYS A 54 -5.48 8.22 0.00
C LYS A 54 -5.95 6.76 0.14
N TYR A 55 -5.21 5.79 -0.38
CA TYR A 55 -5.47 4.38 -0.07
C TYR A 55 -5.17 4.08 1.40
N GLY A 56 -4.07 4.57 1.96
CA GLY A 56 -3.75 4.45 3.38
C GLY A 56 -4.88 4.93 4.29
N GLU A 57 -5.39 6.13 4.04
CA GLU A 57 -6.54 6.69 4.79
C GLU A 57 -7.75 5.76 4.75
N ARG A 58 -8.04 5.15 3.59
CA ARG A 58 -9.18 4.21 3.42
C ARG A 58 -9.00 2.88 4.14
N HIS A 59 -7.78 2.53 4.55
CA HIS A 59 -7.52 1.35 5.38
C HIS A 59 -7.72 1.61 6.86
N TYR A 60 -7.94 2.86 7.30
CA TYR A 60 -8.31 3.17 8.68
C TYR A 60 -9.79 2.80 8.94
N ARG A 61 -10.02 1.52 9.23
CA ARG A 61 -11.33 0.94 9.54
C ARG A 61 -11.21 -0.08 10.67
N PRO A 62 -12.22 -0.27 11.53
CA PRO A 62 -12.12 -1.16 12.68
C PRO A 62 -11.69 -2.60 12.35
N ASP A 63 -12.16 -3.13 11.21
CA ASP A 63 -11.88 -4.49 10.73
C ASP A 63 -10.46 -4.65 10.14
N ILE A 64 -9.87 -3.57 9.64
CA ILE A 64 -8.55 -3.57 8.98
C ILE A 64 -7.44 -3.10 9.93
N THR A 65 -7.72 -2.14 10.82
CA THR A 65 -6.73 -1.48 11.69
C THR A 65 -5.77 -2.42 12.41
N PRO A 66 -6.21 -3.56 12.99
CA PRO A 66 -5.29 -4.51 13.63
C PRO A 66 -4.24 -5.12 12.69
N HIS A 67 -4.48 -5.05 11.38
CA HIS A 67 -3.64 -5.64 10.34
C HIS A 67 -2.77 -4.61 9.62
N MET A 68 -3.03 -3.31 9.76
CA MET A 68 -2.23 -2.23 9.18
C MET A 68 -1.02 -1.89 10.06
N THR A 69 -0.18 -2.89 10.30
CA THR A 69 1.09 -2.74 11.01
C THR A 69 2.23 -2.55 10.02
N GLU A 70 3.30 -1.88 10.45
CA GLU A 70 4.53 -1.76 9.65
C GLU A 70 5.07 -3.14 9.24
N GLU A 71 5.01 -4.11 10.15
CA GLU A 71 5.40 -5.50 9.88
C GLU A 71 4.58 -6.12 8.73
N ASN A 72 3.25 -6.06 8.79
CA ASN A 72 2.40 -6.65 7.74
C ASN A 72 2.58 -5.94 6.39
N VAL A 73 2.73 -4.62 6.40
CA VAL A 73 3.00 -3.85 5.17
C VAL A 73 4.36 -4.23 4.59
N ARG A 74 5.41 -4.38 5.41
CA ARG A 74 6.72 -4.86 4.94
C ARG A 74 6.67 -6.27 4.37
N ILE A 75 5.97 -7.19 5.03
CA ILE A 75 5.78 -8.57 4.53
C ILE A 75 5.06 -8.52 3.18
N PHE A 76 3.99 -7.74 3.06
CA PHE A 76 3.28 -7.57 1.79
C PHE A 76 4.22 -7.03 0.70
N CYS A 77 4.95 -5.94 0.97
CA CYS A 77 5.91 -5.38 0.01
C CYS A 77 6.97 -6.39 -0.43
N ALA A 78 7.51 -7.20 0.50
CA ALA A 78 8.48 -8.24 0.19
C ALA A 78 7.89 -9.31 -0.73
N GLN A 79 6.66 -9.77 -0.47
CA GLN A 79 5.99 -10.75 -1.34
C GLN A 79 5.80 -10.23 -2.77
N ILE A 80 5.53 -8.94 -2.94
CA ILE A 80 5.43 -8.33 -4.26
C ILE A 80 6.76 -8.32 -4.99
N VAL A 81 7.87 -7.97 -4.32
CA VAL A 81 9.21 -8.04 -4.91
C VAL A 81 9.53 -9.48 -5.33
N CYS A 82 9.28 -10.46 -4.47
CA CYS A 82 9.47 -11.88 -4.81
C CYS A 82 8.64 -12.29 -6.03
N THR A 83 7.36 -11.93 -6.04
CA THR A 83 6.43 -12.24 -7.15
C THR A 83 6.90 -11.63 -8.47
N VAL A 84 7.34 -10.38 -8.47
CA VAL A 84 7.90 -9.73 -9.66
C VAL A 84 9.13 -10.49 -10.15
N PHE A 85 10.01 -10.90 -9.24
CA PHE A 85 11.21 -11.65 -9.58
C PHE A 85 10.92 -13.06 -10.11
N ASP A 86 9.85 -13.70 -9.65
CA ASP A 86 9.37 -14.96 -10.22
C ASP A 86 8.96 -14.82 -11.69
N PHE A 87 8.44 -13.64 -12.09
CA PHE A 87 8.11 -13.36 -13.49
C PHE A 87 9.32 -12.92 -14.34
N LEU A 88 10.38 -12.36 -13.74
CA LEU A 88 11.56 -11.85 -14.45
C LEU A 88 12.66 -12.88 -14.69
N ARG A 89 12.48 -14.13 -14.23
CA ARG A 89 13.53 -15.16 -14.10
C ARG A 89 14.31 -15.49 -15.37
N GLU A 90 13.80 -15.14 -16.55
CA GLU A 90 14.42 -15.52 -17.83
C GLU A 90 15.15 -14.39 -18.56
N THR A 91 14.98 -13.11 -18.19
CA THR A 91 15.52 -12.00 -19.03
C THR A 91 16.18 -10.83 -18.29
N GLU A 92 15.79 -10.46 -17.06
CA GLU A 92 16.18 -9.14 -16.49
C GLU A 92 16.39 -9.07 -14.96
N ALA A 93 16.45 -10.22 -14.27
CA ALA A 93 16.56 -10.30 -12.80
C ALA A 93 17.99 -10.00 -12.25
N THR A 94 18.51 -8.80 -12.50
CA THR A 94 19.82 -8.37 -11.94
C THR A 94 19.69 -7.93 -10.47
N PRO A 95 20.79 -7.93 -9.68
CA PRO A 95 20.79 -7.38 -8.33
C PRO A 95 20.28 -5.93 -8.25
N LYS A 96 20.65 -5.10 -9.23
CA LYS A 96 20.22 -3.70 -9.29
C LYS A 96 18.73 -3.54 -9.60
N CYS A 97 18.16 -4.45 -10.39
CA CYS A 97 16.71 -4.54 -10.57
C CYS A 97 16.03 -4.87 -9.24
N ALA A 98 16.60 -5.79 -8.45
CA ALA A 98 16.05 -6.19 -7.16
C ALA A 98 16.06 -5.03 -6.17
N GLU A 99 17.20 -4.33 -6.06
CA GLU A 99 17.33 -3.13 -5.25
C GLU A 99 16.31 -2.06 -5.63
N SER A 100 16.10 -1.83 -6.94
CA SER A 100 15.14 -0.83 -7.43
C SER A 100 13.70 -1.18 -7.04
N TRP A 101 13.30 -2.45 -7.16
CA TRP A 101 11.99 -2.93 -6.73
C TRP A 101 11.81 -2.87 -5.21
N ILE A 102 12.85 -3.19 -4.44
CA ILE A 102 12.84 -3.09 -2.98
C ILE A 102 12.62 -1.63 -2.55
N GLU A 103 13.36 -0.68 -3.12
CA GLU A 103 13.20 0.74 -2.78
C GLU A 103 11.83 1.28 -3.21
N LEU A 104 11.34 0.91 -4.41
CA LEU A 104 10.01 1.32 -4.85
C LEU A 104 8.93 0.80 -3.90
N MET A 105 8.96 -0.50 -3.56
CA MET A 105 7.95 -1.09 -2.68
C MET A 105 8.06 -0.56 -1.25
N ARG A 106 9.27 -0.23 -0.77
CA ARG A 106 9.46 0.44 0.52
C ARG A 106 8.80 1.82 0.52
N TYR A 107 9.03 2.60 -0.53
CA TYR A 107 8.44 3.92 -0.69
C TYR A 107 6.90 3.87 -0.72
N LEU A 108 6.32 2.98 -1.54
CA LEU A 108 4.86 2.83 -1.60
C LEU A 108 4.27 2.35 -0.27
N GLY A 109 4.93 1.39 0.39
CA GLY A 109 4.53 0.91 1.71
C GLY A 109 4.53 2.02 2.77
N GLN A 110 5.56 2.88 2.75
CA GLN A 110 5.63 4.02 3.67
C GLN A 110 4.49 5.02 3.42
N LYS A 111 4.24 5.42 2.17
CA LYS A 111 3.14 6.35 1.86
C LYS A 111 1.76 5.78 2.23
N LEU A 112 1.59 4.46 2.15
CA LEU A 112 0.38 3.78 2.59
C LEU A 112 0.21 3.89 4.12
N LEU A 113 1.27 3.67 4.88
CA LEU A 113 1.28 3.82 6.34
C LEU A 113 1.05 5.28 6.76
N ASP A 114 1.71 6.24 6.10
CA ASP A 114 1.53 7.67 6.38
C ASP A 114 0.06 8.09 6.26
N GLY A 115 -0.62 7.64 5.21
CA GLY A 115 -2.05 7.92 5.02
C GLY A 115 -2.94 7.26 6.09
N PHE A 116 -2.60 6.04 6.49
CA PHE A 116 -3.31 5.34 7.56
C PHE A 116 -3.16 6.06 8.92
N ASP A 117 -1.92 6.44 9.28
CA ASP A 117 -1.63 7.14 10.53
C ASP A 117 -2.24 8.55 10.55
N PHE A 118 -2.24 9.25 9.41
CA PHE A 118 -2.93 10.52 9.28
C PHE A 118 -4.43 10.40 9.57
N ALA A 119 -5.10 9.40 8.99
CA ALA A 119 -6.53 9.16 9.25
C ALA A 119 -6.79 8.83 10.73
N LYS A 120 -5.92 8.00 11.32
CA LYS A 120 -5.98 7.66 12.75
C LYS A 120 -5.85 8.90 13.64
N LEU A 121 -4.82 9.71 13.44
CA LEU A 121 -4.58 10.93 14.23
C LEU A 121 -5.72 11.95 14.09
N THR A 122 -6.27 12.07 12.87
CA THR A 122 -7.40 12.95 12.59
C THR A 122 -8.66 12.48 13.33
N ALA A 123 -8.96 11.18 13.29
CA ALA A 123 -10.12 10.59 13.98
C ALA A 123 -10.01 10.67 15.52
N GLU A 124 -8.80 10.52 16.05
CA GLU A 124 -8.48 10.65 17.48
C GLU A 124 -8.46 12.13 17.95
N ARG A 125 -8.78 13.11 17.08
CA ARG A 125 -8.71 14.57 17.33
C ARG A 125 -7.34 15.06 17.81
N LYS A 126 -6.26 14.33 17.52
CA LYS A 126 -4.88 14.78 17.81
C LYS A 126 -4.38 15.82 16.79
N ILE A 127 -5.16 16.10 15.74
CA ILE A 127 -4.92 17.15 14.76
C ILE A 127 -6.13 18.08 14.73
N SER A 128 -6.11 19.17 15.51
CA SER A 128 -7.03 20.30 15.31
C SER A 128 -6.44 21.23 14.26
N ILE A 129 -6.96 21.17 13.03
CA ILE A 129 -6.64 22.18 12.00
C ILE A 129 -7.44 23.44 12.33
N ASN A 130 -6.84 24.36 13.07
CA ASN A 130 -7.37 25.72 13.21
C ASN A 130 -7.22 26.43 11.85
N ARG A 131 -8.34 26.65 11.14
CA ARG A 131 -8.33 27.32 9.83
C ARG A 131 -8.06 28.84 9.91
N ASN A 132 -7.83 29.39 11.09
CA ASN A 132 -7.60 30.83 11.29
C ASN A 132 -6.15 31.25 11.52
N ASP A 133 -5.18 30.33 11.63
CA ASP A 133 -3.79 30.71 11.93
C ASP A 133 -2.85 30.43 10.74
N HIS A 134 -2.35 31.51 10.15
CA HIS A 134 -1.37 31.49 9.04
C HIS A 134 0.06 31.09 9.44
N HIS A 135 0.27 30.49 10.61
CA HIS A 135 1.61 30.08 11.04
C HIS A 135 1.56 28.72 11.75
N LEU A 136 1.95 27.66 11.04
CA LEU A 136 2.23 26.35 11.63
C LEU A 136 3.53 26.45 12.44
N PHE A 137 3.43 26.24 13.75
CA PHE A 137 4.56 25.80 14.58
C PHE A 137 4.34 24.32 14.95
N LEU A 138 5.24 23.47 14.47
CA LEU A 138 5.44 22.13 14.99
C LEU A 138 6.30 22.28 16.26
N MET A 139 5.75 21.97 17.44
CA MET A 139 6.60 21.62 18.58
C MET A 139 6.84 20.11 18.55
N LEU A 140 8.13 19.78 18.47
CA LEU A 140 8.71 18.44 18.56
C LEU A 140 8.51 17.85 19.96
#